data_AF-A0AAD9IE84-F1
#
_entry.id   AF-A0AAD9IE84-F1
#
_cell.length_a   1.000
_cell.length_b   1.000
_cell.length_c   1.000
_cell.angle_alpha   90.00
_cell.angle_beta   90.00
_cell.angle_gamma   90.00
#
_symmetry.space_group_name_H-M   'P 1'
#
loop_
_entity.id
_entity.type
_entity.pdbx_description
1 polymer ?
#
loop_
_entity_poly.entity_id
_entity_poly.type
_entity_poly.pdbx_seq_one_letter_code
_entity_poly.pdbx_strand_id
1 'polypeptide(L)'
;MRVTEEIREWDYGEYEGVRSPDIREMRRNKGLSPDWNIWKDGCPGGENPKSKEEGASGDVLIVAHGHILRALAMRWTGKLLSKGPTFLLEAGGVGTLSYEHHNIEQPAILLGGSFVSGRDIQPQTSWRSANSASSGNKTTTLPYLLFA
;
A
#
# COMPACT_ATOMS: atom_id res chain seq x y z
N MET A 1 10.63 -7.16 -3.97
CA MET A 1 10.17 -5.76 -4.03
C MET A 1 9.77 -5.47 -5.46
N ARG A 2 8.49 -5.22 -5.71
CA ARG A 2 7.99 -4.81 -7.04
C ARG A 2 7.83 -3.30 -6.99
N VAL A 3 8.58 -2.58 -7.82
CA VAL A 3 8.30 -1.16 -8.07
C VAL A 3 7.17 -1.13 -9.10
N THR A 4 6.09 -0.42 -8.77
CA THR A 4 4.92 -0.29 -9.65
C THR A 4 4.52 1.17 -9.71
N GLU A 5 4.25 1.65 -10.93
CA GLU A 5 3.70 2.99 -11.17
C GLU A 5 2.21 3.07 -10.79
N GLU A 6 1.58 1.96 -10.42
CA GLU A 6 0.16 1.90 -10.04
C GLU A 6 -0.16 2.67 -8.75
N ILE A 7 0.84 2.93 -7.90
CA ILE A 7 0.72 3.68 -6.65
C ILE A 7 1.41 5.05 -6.68
N ARG A 8 1.79 5.53 -7.88
CA ARG A 8 2.36 6.86 -8.05
C ARG A 8 1.32 7.93 -7.68
N GLU A 9 1.80 9.11 -7.31
CA GLU A 9 0.95 10.28 -7.09
C GLU A 9 0.14 10.63 -8.35
N TRP A 10 -1.02 11.28 -8.18
CA TRP A 10 -1.88 11.66 -9.29
C TRP A 10 -1.12 12.49 -10.32
N ASP A 11 -1.29 12.18 -11.60
CA ASP A 11 -0.69 12.97 -12.66
C ASP A 11 -1.46 14.29 -12.84
N TYR A 12 -0.94 15.38 -12.30
CA TYR A 12 -1.63 16.68 -12.32
C TYR A 12 -1.60 17.36 -13.69
N GLY A 13 -0.82 16.87 -14.66
CA GLY A 13 -0.77 17.43 -16.01
C GLY A 13 -0.55 18.95 -16.02
N GLU A 14 -1.49 19.70 -16.62
CA GLU A 14 -1.44 21.17 -16.65
C GLU A 14 -1.53 21.84 -15.26
N TYR A 15 -1.88 21.09 -14.21
CA TYR A 15 -2.02 21.58 -12.84
C TYR A 15 -0.82 21.25 -11.95
N GLU A 16 0.24 20.64 -12.48
CA GLU A 16 1.46 20.35 -11.74
C GLU A 16 2.07 21.62 -11.13
N GLY A 17 2.28 21.64 -9.82
CA GLY A 17 2.81 22.81 -9.09
C GLY A 17 1.84 24.00 -8.94
N VAL A 18 0.58 23.87 -9.37
CA VAL A 18 -0.44 24.94 -9.28
C VAL A 18 -1.30 24.76 -8.03
N ARG A 19 -1.63 25.85 -7.34
CA ARG A 19 -2.48 25.79 -6.15
C ARG A 19 -3.96 25.72 -6.52
N SER A 20 -4.77 25.08 -5.68
CA SER A 20 -6.22 24.92 -5.93
C SER A 20 -6.99 26.22 -6.23
N PRO A 21 -6.71 27.38 -5.57
CA PRO A 21 -7.37 28.64 -5.93
C PRO A 21 -7.09 29.08 -7.36
N ASP A 22 -5.83 28.94 -7.80
CA ASP A 22 -5.38 29.35 -9.14
C ASP A 22 -5.97 28.42 -10.21
N ILE A 23 -6.09 27.11 -9.93
CA ILE A 23 -6.76 26.14 -10.82
C ILE A 23 -8.22 26.56 -11.09
N ARG A 24 -8.95 26.98 -10.05
CA ARG A 24 -10.34 27.42 -10.19
C ARG A 24 -10.46 28.69 -11.03
N GLU A 25 -9.50 29.60 -10.92
CA GLU A 25 -9.44 30.82 -11.73
C GLU A 25 -9.08 30.49 -13.19
N MET A 26 -8.08 29.63 -13.42
CA MET A 26 -7.71 29.15 -14.76
C MET A 26 -8.90 28.48 -15.46
N ARG A 27 -9.66 27.66 -14.74
CA ARG A 27 -10.87 27.02 -15.29
C ARG A 27 -11.96 28.03 -15.60
N ARG A 28 -12.18 29.02 -14.74
CA ARG A 28 -13.11 30.13 -15.00
C ARG A 28 -12.73 30.89 -16.28
N ASN A 29 -11.45 31.20 -16.46
CA ASN A 29 -10.94 31.91 -17.64
C ASN A 29 -11.08 31.08 -18.92
N LYS A 30 -10.98 29.75 -18.82
CA LYS A 30 -11.24 28.80 -19.92
C LYS A 30 -12.74 28.51 -20.15
N GLY A 31 -13.66 29.16 -19.43
CA GLY A 31 -15.11 28.93 -19.53
C GLY A 31 -15.59 27.60 -18.94
N LEU A 32 -14.75 26.95 -18.12
CA LEU A 32 -15.06 25.69 -17.43
C LEU A 32 -15.64 25.95 -16.04
N SER A 33 -16.29 24.92 -15.48
CA SER A 33 -16.87 24.99 -14.13
C SER A 33 -15.82 25.40 -13.08
N PRO A 34 -16.13 26.40 -12.22
CA PRO A 34 -15.25 26.83 -11.13
C PRO A 34 -15.28 25.90 -9.91
N ASP A 35 -16.27 25.01 -9.79
CA ASP A 35 -16.38 24.02 -8.71
C ASP A 35 -15.61 22.74 -9.03
N TRP A 36 -14.33 22.91 -9.36
CA TRP A 36 -13.47 21.81 -9.77
C TRP A 36 -13.21 20.86 -8.61
N ASN A 37 -13.44 19.57 -8.88
CA ASN A 37 -13.15 18.48 -7.98
C ASN A 37 -12.31 17.44 -8.71
N ILE A 38 -11.05 17.26 -8.29
CA ILE A 38 -10.11 16.31 -8.90
C ILE A 38 -10.69 14.88 -9.04
N TRP A 39 -11.51 14.46 -8.07
CA TRP A 39 -12.13 13.13 -8.04
C TRP A 39 -13.27 12.96 -9.06
N LYS A 40 -13.81 14.05 -9.59
CA LYS A 40 -14.90 14.06 -10.58
C LYS A 40 -14.42 14.48 -11.96
N ASP A 41 -13.60 15.53 -12.00
CA ASP A 41 -13.24 16.24 -13.22
C ASP A 41 -11.82 15.90 -13.72
N GLY A 42 -10.99 15.28 -12.89
CA GLY A 42 -9.59 14.99 -13.20
C GLY A 42 -8.74 16.22 -13.46
N CYS A 43 -7.60 15.99 -14.13
CA CYS A 43 -6.63 17.00 -14.51
C CYS A 43 -6.45 17.01 -16.04
N PRO A 44 -6.62 18.16 -16.73
CA PRO A 44 -6.33 18.27 -18.16
C PRO A 44 -4.87 17.95 -18.47
N GLY A 45 -4.63 17.10 -19.47
CA GLY A 45 -3.29 16.63 -19.83
C GLY A 45 -2.65 15.68 -18.82
N GLY A 46 -3.36 15.33 -17.73
CA GLY A 46 -2.94 14.40 -16.71
C GLY A 46 -3.96 13.28 -16.52
N GLU A 47 -4.06 12.77 -15.29
CA GLU A 47 -4.94 11.64 -14.97
C GLU A 47 -6.39 12.08 -14.75
N ASN A 48 -7.31 11.24 -15.26
CA ASN A 48 -8.73 11.32 -14.98
C ASN A 48 -9.12 10.23 -13.96
N PRO A 49 -10.24 10.42 -13.23
CA PRO A 49 -10.71 9.42 -12.28
C PRO A 49 -10.87 8.06 -12.93
N LYS A 50 -10.10 7.08 -12.47
CA LYS A 50 -10.19 5.70 -12.95
C LYS A 50 -11.54 5.11 -12.55
N SER A 51 -12.19 4.41 -13.48
CA SER A 51 -13.28 3.48 -13.12
C SER A 51 -12.73 2.41 -12.18
N LYS A 52 -13.56 1.85 -11.29
CA LYS A 52 -13.18 0.73 -10.41
C LYS A 52 -12.55 -0.40 -11.25
N GLU A 53 -11.22 -0.47 -11.28
CA GLU A 53 -10.49 -1.61 -11.81
C GLU A 53 -10.54 -2.73 -10.76
N GLU A 54 -10.75 -3.96 -11.20
CA GLU A 54 -10.73 -5.15 -10.34
C GLU A 54 -9.34 -5.27 -9.70
N GLY A 55 -9.31 -5.23 -8.36
CA GLY A 55 -8.11 -4.91 -7.59
C GLY A 55 -6.95 -5.87 -7.83
N ALA A 56 -5.78 -5.32 -8.11
CA ALA A 56 -4.53 -6.06 -8.10
C ALA A 56 -4.28 -6.64 -6.69
N SER A 57 -3.95 -7.93 -6.61
CA SER A 57 -3.52 -8.56 -5.36
C SER A 57 -2.09 -8.15 -5.01
N GLY A 58 -1.86 -7.58 -3.84
CA GLY A 58 -0.52 -7.24 -3.38
C GLY A 58 -0.47 -6.76 -1.93
N ASP A 59 0.72 -6.84 -1.34
CA ASP A 59 0.97 -6.32 0.01
C ASP A 59 1.11 -4.80 -0.03
N VAL A 60 0.47 -4.11 0.92
CA VAL A 60 0.54 -2.66 1.08
C VAL A 60 1.31 -2.32 2.35
N LEU A 61 2.39 -1.55 2.22
CA LEU A 61 3.16 -1.02 3.35
C LEU A 61 2.68 0.40 3.69
N ILE A 62 2.30 0.63 4.94
CA ILE A 62 1.87 1.94 5.45
C ILE A 62 2.86 2.41 6.52
N VAL A 63 3.51 3.54 6.27
CA VAL A 63 4.42 4.20 7.24
C VAL A 63 3.74 5.45 7.77
N ALA A 64 3.48 5.47 9.09
CA ALA A 64 2.79 6.57 9.75
C ALA A 64 3.09 6.56 11.26
N HIS A 65 2.37 7.40 12.02
CA HIS A 65 2.59 7.61 13.45
C HIS A 65 1.75 6.67 14.34
N GLY A 66 2.18 6.49 15.60
CA GLY A 66 1.56 5.51 16.51
C GLY A 66 0.06 5.70 16.81
N HIS A 67 -0.47 6.93 16.82
CA HIS A 67 -1.92 7.14 17.01
C HIS A 67 -2.74 6.72 15.78
N ILE A 68 -2.31 7.14 14.58
CA ILE A 68 -3.04 6.86 13.35
C ILE A 68 -2.97 5.36 13.00
N LEU A 69 -1.83 4.70 13.23
CA LEU A 69 -1.69 3.26 12.99
C LEU A 69 -2.55 2.42 13.93
N ARG A 70 -2.64 2.78 15.22
CA ARG A 70 -3.55 2.11 16.16
C ARG A 70 -5.01 2.33 15.81
N ALA A 71 -5.37 3.55 15.39
CA ALA A 71 -6.72 3.85 14.91
C ALA A 71 -7.07 3.06 13.64
N LEU A 72 -6.11 2.93 12.72
CA LEU A 72 -6.27 2.11 11.51
C LEU A 72 -6.52 0.65 11.86
N ALA A 73 -5.73 0.04 12.75
CA ALA A 73 -5.94 -1.34 13.19
C ALA A 73 -7.32 -1.56 13.87
N MET A 74 -7.81 -0.57 14.62
CA MET A 74 -9.16 -0.60 15.18
C MET A 74 -10.23 -0.57 14.09
N ARG A 75 -10.10 0.35 13.13
CA ARG A 75 -11.05 0.45 12.01
C ARG A 75 -11.00 -0.76 11.09
N TRP A 76 -9.83 -1.33 10.85
CA TRP A 76 -9.63 -2.55 10.09
C TRP A 76 -10.49 -3.68 10.63
N THR A 77 -10.49 -3.87 11.95
CA THR A 77 -11.28 -4.91 12.63
C THR A 77 -12.72 -4.49 12.97
N GLY A 78 -13.22 -3.41 12.35
CA GLY A 78 -14.58 -2.91 12.56
C GLY A 78 -14.86 -2.33 13.96
N LYS A 79 -13.83 -2.05 14.76
CA LYS A 79 -13.99 -1.47 16.10
C LYS A 79 -14.17 0.06 16.02
N LEU A 80 -14.99 0.60 16.92
CA LEU A 80 -15.15 2.04 17.10
C LEU A 80 -13.97 2.61 17.90
N LEU A 81 -13.47 3.78 17.47
CA LEU A 81 -12.37 4.49 18.15
C LEU A 81 -12.74 4.92 19.58
N SER A 82 -14.05 5.05 19.88
CA SER A 82 -14.56 5.40 21.21
C SER A 82 -14.38 4.31 22.27
N LYS A 83 -14.02 3.07 21.88
CA LYS A 83 -13.86 1.94 22.83
C LYS A 83 -12.50 1.90 23.55
N GLY A 84 -11.71 2.98 23.50
CA GLY A 84 -10.46 3.11 24.24
C GLY A 84 -9.28 2.35 23.61
N PRO A 85 -8.07 2.49 24.18
CA PRO A 85 -6.85 1.95 23.58
C PRO A 85 -6.90 0.41 23.60
N THR A 86 -7.09 -0.19 22.43
CA THR A 86 -7.13 -1.66 22.25
C THR A 86 -5.74 -2.22 21.92
N PHE A 87 -4.83 -1.39 21.42
CA PHE A 87 -3.54 -1.82 20.87
C PHE A 87 -2.37 -1.01 21.43
N LEU A 88 -1.23 -1.68 21.56
CA LEU A 88 0.08 -1.09 21.82
C LEU A 88 0.90 -1.17 20.52
N LEU A 89 1.63 -0.09 20.22
CA LEU A 89 2.55 -0.02 19.11
C LEU A 89 3.72 0.87 19.53
N GLU A 90 4.91 0.27 19.64
CA GLU A 90 6.14 0.98 19.99
C GLU A 90 6.73 1.72 18.79
N ALA A 91 7.64 2.66 19.04
CA ALA A 91 8.40 3.30 17.97
C ALA A 91 9.22 2.24 17.22
N GLY A 92 9.12 2.22 15.88
CA GLY A 92 9.70 1.17 15.05
C GLY A 92 8.95 -0.17 15.07
N GLY A 93 7.82 -0.27 15.78
CA GLY A 93 6.98 -1.46 15.79
C GLY A 93 6.26 -1.68 14.46
N VAL A 94 6.14 -2.95 14.04
CA VAL A 94 5.46 -3.35 12.81
C VAL A 94 4.22 -4.17 13.16
N GLY A 95 3.10 -3.87 12.50
CA GLY A 95 1.87 -4.65 12.58
C GLY A 95 1.41 -5.09 11.19
N THR A 96 0.83 -6.28 11.10
CA THR A 96 0.31 -6.83 9.84
C THR A 96 -1.20 -6.94 9.90
N LEU A 97 -1.87 -6.27 8.96
CA LEU A 97 -3.30 -6.36 8.74
C LEU A 97 -3.55 -7.28 7.54
N SER A 98 -4.50 -8.19 7.66
CA SER A 98 -4.80 -9.18 6.62
C SER A 98 -6.28 -9.57 6.66
N TYR A 99 -6.62 -10.67 6.00
CA TYR A 99 -7.96 -11.20 5.88
C TYR A 99 -7.96 -12.70 6.23
N GLU A 100 -9.00 -13.17 6.91
CA GLU A 100 -9.22 -14.59 7.15
C GLU A 100 -9.77 -15.26 5.89
N HIS A 101 -9.42 -16.54 5.66
CA HIS A 101 -9.96 -17.35 4.56
C HIS A 101 -9.86 -16.72 3.15
N HIS A 102 -8.88 -15.84 2.91
CA HIS A 102 -8.77 -15.06 1.67
C HIS A 102 -10.04 -14.25 1.33
N ASN A 103 -10.82 -13.87 2.35
CA ASN A 103 -12.07 -13.15 2.18
C ASN A 103 -11.95 -11.71 2.69
N ILE A 104 -12.08 -10.74 1.79
CA ILE A 104 -11.98 -9.31 2.12
C ILE A 104 -13.02 -8.83 3.15
N GLU A 105 -14.14 -9.54 3.26
CA GLU A 105 -15.20 -9.24 4.25
C GLU A 105 -14.85 -9.73 5.66
N GLN A 106 -13.72 -10.45 5.82
CA GLN A 106 -13.25 -11.00 7.09
C GLN A 106 -11.88 -10.40 7.47
N PRO A 107 -11.82 -9.09 7.80
CA PRO A 107 -10.56 -8.45 8.17
C PRO A 107 -10.02 -8.98 9.50
N ALA A 108 -8.73 -9.29 9.53
CA ALA A 108 -8.02 -9.83 10.67
C ALA A 108 -6.69 -9.10 10.91
N ILE A 109 -6.20 -9.17 12.15
CA ILE A 109 -4.84 -8.75 12.50
C ILE A 109 -4.00 -10.02 12.62
N LEU A 110 -2.92 -10.11 11.86
CA LEU A 110 -2.01 -11.24 11.94
C LEU A 110 -1.09 -11.06 13.16
N LEU A 111 -1.44 -11.74 14.25
CA LEU A 111 -0.63 -11.76 15.46
C LEU A 111 0.58 -12.67 15.25
N GLY A 112 1.79 -12.09 15.23
CA GLY A 112 3.05 -12.82 15.03
C GLY A 112 3.67 -12.71 13.63
N GLY A 113 3.11 -11.89 12.72
CA GLY A 113 3.62 -11.72 11.35
C GLY A 113 5.05 -11.18 11.23
N SER A 114 5.60 -10.57 12.30
CA SER A 114 6.99 -10.11 12.33
C SER A 114 8.03 -11.25 12.34
N PHE A 115 7.60 -12.50 12.52
CA PHE A 115 8.46 -13.70 12.58
C PHE A 115 7.98 -14.81 11.64
N VAL A 116 7.71 -14.50 10.37
CA VAL A 116 7.60 -15.58 9.38
C VAL A 116 9.03 -15.99 8.98
N SER A 117 9.57 -17.01 9.65
CA SER A 117 10.73 -17.76 9.14
C SER A 117 10.28 -18.39 7.83
N GLY A 118 10.81 -17.89 6.71
CA GLY A 118 10.46 -18.37 5.39
C GLY A 118 10.67 -19.88 5.29
N ARG A 119 9.57 -20.62 5.21
CA ARG A 119 9.58 -22.01 4.75
C ARG A 119 8.45 -22.26 3.76
N ASP A 120 8.93 -22.59 2.56
CA ASP A 120 8.35 -23.53 1.61
C ASP A 120 7.15 -23.09 0.77
N ILE A 121 7.43 -22.26 -0.24
CA ILE A 121 6.79 -22.44 -1.56
C ILE A 121 7.69 -23.40 -2.34
N GLN A 122 7.41 -24.70 -2.24
CA GLN A 122 7.89 -25.68 -3.23
C GLN A 122 6.77 -25.86 -4.27
N PRO A 123 6.95 -25.44 -5.53
CA PRO A 123 6.12 -25.95 -6.61
C PRO A 123 6.50 -27.41 -6.83
N GLN A 124 5.52 -28.32 -6.77
CA GLN A 124 5.73 -29.69 -7.21
C GLN A 124 6.07 -29.71 -8.70
N THR A 125 7.33 -29.97 -9.04
CA THR A 125 7.69 -30.68 -10.27
C THR A 125 8.90 -31.59 -10.01
N SER A 126 8.68 -32.87 -10.32
CA SER A 126 9.66 -33.96 -10.32
C SER A 126 10.94 -33.62 -11.11
N TRP A 127 12.09 -34.18 -10.73
CA TRP A 127 12.98 -35.05 -11.56
C TRP A 127 14.24 -35.42 -10.76
N ARG A 128 14.61 -36.71 -10.79
CA ARG A 128 15.76 -37.31 -10.08
C ARG A 128 17.08 -37.13 -10.85
N SER A 129 18.16 -37.13 -10.05
CA SER A 129 19.54 -37.61 -10.32
C SER A 129 20.65 -36.60 -10.64
N ALA A 130 21.57 -36.52 -9.66
CA ALA A 130 23.03 -36.51 -9.75
C ALA A 130 23.75 -35.41 -10.54
N ASN A 131 24.46 -34.52 -9.83
CA ASN A 131 25.91 -34.65 -9.64
C ASN A 131 26.47 -33.52 -8.76
N SER A 132 27.41 -33.89 -7.90
CA SER A 132 28.11 -33.03 -6.96
C SER A 132 29.10 -32.10 -7.66
N ALA A 133 28.96 -30.79 -7.42
CA ALA A 133 30.03 -29.84 -7.11
C ALA A 133 29.51 -28.42 -7.35
N SER A 134 29.42 -27.60 -6.31
CA SER A 134 29.42 -26.15 -6.52
C SER A 134 30.33 -25.47 -5.50
N SER A 135 31.48 -25.06 -6.03
CA SER A 135 32.31 -23.98 -5.53
C SER A 135 31.46 -22.73 -5.36
N GLY A 136 31.69 -22.04 -4.25
CA GLY A 136 30.92 -20.88 -3.84
C GLY A 136 30.93 -19.73 -4.85
N ASN A 137 29.85 -18.96 -4.81
CA ASN A 137 29.95 -17.52 -4.91
C ASN A 137 28.93 -16.91 -3.94
N LYS A 138 29.44 -16.19 -2.94
CA LYS A 138 28.65 -15.51 -1.92
C LYS A 138 27.94 -14.35 -2.61
N THR A 139 26.62 -14.35 -2.65
CA THR A 139 25.85 -13.16 -3.03
C THR A 139 25.14 -12.64 -1.80
N THR A 140 25.71 -11.57 -1.26
CA THR A 140 25.14 -10.70 -0.24
C THR A 140 23.72 -10.31 -0.64
N THR A 141 22.74 -10.44 0.26
CA THR A 141 21.51 -9.66 0.14
C THR A 141 21.17 -9.13 1.52
N LEU A 142 21.20 -7.80 1.60
CA LEU A 142 21.01 -7.00 2.81
C LEU A 142 19.58 -7.19 3.35
N PRO A 143 19.40 -7.26 4.68
CA PRO A 143 18.09 -7.10 5.28
C PRO A 143 17.71 -5.62 5.22
N TYR A 144 16.61 -5.30 4.53
CA TYR A 144 16.00 -3.98 4.67
C TYR A 144 15.32 -3.92 6.04
N LEU A 145 15.94 -3.20 6.97
CA LEU A 145 15.30 -2.61 8.14
C LEU A 145 14.61 -1.32 7.68
N LEU A 146 13.36 -1.11 8.06
CA LEU A 146 12.73 0.20 7.96
C LEU A 146 12.17 0.60 9.34
N PHE A 147 12.68 1.73 9.82
CA PHE A 147 12.23 2.46 10.99
C PHE A 147 11.01 3.32 10.65
N ALA A 148 10.32 3.78 11.70
CA ALA A 148 9.31 4.83 11.63
C ALA A 148 9.90 6.18 11.18
#